data_AF-A0A182NEX2-F1
#
_entry.id   AF-A0A182NEX2-F1
#
_cell.length_a   1.000
_cell.length_b   1.000
_cell.length_c   1.000
_cell.angle_alpha   90.00
_cell.angle_beta   90.00
_cell.angle_gamma   90.00
#
_symmetry.space_group_name_H-M   'P 1'
#
loop_
_entity.id
_entity.type
_entity.pdbx_description
1 polymer ?
#
loop_
_entity_poly.entity_id
_entity_poly.type
_entity_poly.pdbx_seq_one_letter_code
_entity_poly.pdbx_strand_id
1 'polypeptide(L)'
;MRLLLGSIVISFVLGLTKAELKFCRPNFPMIFGKFKAHIQLREPSGLMIWTSNSPLIETFGVELYVGRGNPCGLHKIVWDRKLLLNTSVITDGKFIIQADEIVVQRGETILYRYSVFHEDTVWQSFFRILSVTDDLFYRPERNVCYSQCPVEQNNPHMGAARLKDILERKIEKCAGLQASKHLLFPLENANKFVADPLTYIQDKFRQVESLRPLVDNVVTADLTNNGVGFRMRTLIDKFKVLELGKYQLDVIDPDADSTEEATTIQNV
;
A
#
# COMPACT_ATOMS: atom_id res chain seq x y z
N MET A 1 -20.56 -58.34 30.64
CA MET A 1 -21.48 -57.20 30.43
C MET A 1 -20.63 -55.99 30.08
N ARG A 2 -20.65 -55.59 28.81
CA ARG A 2 -19.85 -54.47 28.26
C ARG A 2 -20.49 -53.15 28.68
N LEU A 3 -19.72 -52.17 29.15
CA LEU A 3 -20.14 -50.78 29.20
C LEU A 3 -19.01 -49.91 28.65
N LEU A 4 -19.28 -49.39 27.46
CA LEU A 4 -18.46 -48.50 26.65
C LEU A 4 -18.38 -47.13 27.32
N LEU A 5 -17.17 -46.65 27.61
CA LEU A 5 -16.91 -45.23 27.86
C LEU A 5 -16.74 -44.54 26.50
N GLY A 6 -17.81 -43.88 26.05
CA GLY A 6 -17.81 -43.07 24.83
C GLY A 6 -17.21 -41.69 25.08
N SER A 7 -16.15 -41.36 24.33
CA SER A 7 -15.56 -40.02 24.27
C SER A 7 -16.55 -39.02 23.67
N ILE A 8 -16.82 -37.93 24.41
CA ILE A 8 -17.57 -36.77 23.92
C ILE A 8 -16.58 -35.86 23.19
N VAL A 9 -16.74 -35.77 21.86
CA VAL A 9 -16.06 -34.79 21.01
C VAL A 9 -16.83 -33.47 21.10
N ILE A 10 -16.20 -32.43 21.65
CA ILE A 10 -16.73 -31.07 21.68
C ILE A 10 -16.35 -30.39 20.37
N SER A 11 -17.31 -30.29 19.44
CA SER A 11 -17.17 -29.49 18.22
C SER A 11 -17.41 -28.02 18.53
N PHE A 12 -16.35 -27.21 18.54
CA PHE A 12 -16.46 -25.75 18.50
C PHE A 12 -16.86 -25.31 17.09
N VAL A 13 -18.15 -25.02 16.89
CA VAL A 13 -18.60 -24.27 15.71
C VAL A 13 -18.37 -22.79 16.00
N LEU A 14 -17.25 -22.26 15.50
CA LEU A 14 -16.96 -20.83 15.43
C LEU A 14 -17.94 -20.18 14.45
N GLY A 15 -19.08 -19.72 14.97
CA GLY A 15 -19.97 -18.81 14.27
C GLY A 15 -19.36 -17.42 14.24
N LEU A 16 -18.86 -16.99 13.08
CA LEU A 16 -18.60 -15.58 12.79
C LEU A 16 -19.94 -14.83 12.81
N THR A 17 -20.26 -14.19 13.93
CA THR A 17 -21.43 -13.30 14.02
C THR A 17 -21.11 -12.00 13.30
N LYS A 18 -21.70 -11.84 12.12
CA LYS A 18 -21.86 -10.54 11.46
C LYS A 18 -22.56 -9.61 12.45
N ALA A 19 -21.98 -8.44 12.74
CA ALA A 19 -22.64 -7.42 13.53
C ALA A 19 -23.90 -6.94 12.76
N GLU A 20 -25.08 -7.28 13.28
CA GLU A 20 -26.35 -6.77 12.77
C GLU A 20 -26.72 -5.47 13.49
N LEU A 21 -26.93 -4.40 12.73
CA LEU A 21 -27.58 -3.18 13.22
C LEU A 21 -29.02 -3.50 13.64
N LYS A 22 -29.28 -3.59 14.96
CA LYS A 22 -30.65 -3.71 15.48
C LYS A 22 -31.36 -2.35 15.46
N PHE A 23 -32.39 -2.24 14.63
CA PHE A 23 -33.27 -1.08 14.55
C PHE A 23 -34.49 -1.25 15.46
N CYS A 24 -34.75 -0.28 16.34
CA CYS A 24 -36.06 -0.08 16.95
C CYS A 24 -36.86 0.87 16.03
N ARG A 25 -37.94 0.36 15.40
CA ARG A 25 -38.76 1.02 14.36
C ARG A 25 -39.62 2.18 14.90
N PRO A 26 -40.06 3.17 14.06
CA PRO A 26 -40.99 2.95 12.94
C PRO A 26 -40.66 3.63 11.58
N ASN A 27 -41.60 3.42 10.64
CA ASN A 27 -41.54 3.36 9.16
C ASN A 27 -41.16 4.60 8.34
N PHE A 28 -40.84 4.30 7.07
CA PHE A 28 -40.16 5.09 6.04
C PHE A 28 -41.08 5.85 5.07
N PRO A 29 -40.62 7.01 4.56
CA PRO A 29 -40.79 7.43 3.17
C PRO A 29 -39.54 7.10 2.33
N MET A 30 -39.76 6.56 1.14
CA MET A 30 -38.79 5.86 0.25
C MET A 30 -37.72 6.72 -0.45
N ILE A 31 -37.59 8.02 -0.20
CA ILE A 31 -36.64 8.86 -0.99
C ILE A 31 -35.19 8.72 -0.50
N PHE A 32 -34.97 8.39 0.77
CA PHE A 32 -33.64 8.34 1.41
C PHE A 32 -32.86 7.04 1.18
N GLY A 33 -33.37 6.11 0.39
CA GLY A 33 -32.66 4.86 0.06
C GLY A 33 -31.38 5.07 -0.78
N LYS A 34 -31.18 6.27 -1.35
CA LYS A 34 -30.07 6.58 -2.26
C LYS A 34 -28.76 6.98 -1.57
N PHE A 35 -28.81 7.49 -0.34
CA PHE A 35 -27.62 7.97 0.37
C PHE A 35 -27.45 7.24 1.68
N LYS A 36 -26.21 6.86 2.00
CA LYS A 36 -25.85 6.17 3.23
C LYS A 36 -24.68 6.92 3.87
N ALA A 37 -24.85 7.25 5.15
CA ALA A 37 -23.75 7.71 5.98
C ALA A 37 -23.08 6.51 6.67
N HIS A 38 -21.76 6.55 6.72
CA HIS A 38 -20.92 5.55 7.36
C HIS A 38 -20.19 6.20 8.52
N ILE A 39 -20.11 5.51 9.65
CA ILE A 39 -19.44 5.99 10.86
C ILE A 39 -18.31 5.02 11.19
N GLN A 40 -17.16 5.57 11.56
CA GLN A 40 -16.01 4.84 12.07
C GLN A 40 -15.39 5.63 13.22
N LEU A 41 -15.00 4.91 14.26
CA LEU A 41 -14.37 5.47 15.43
C LEU A 41 -12.88 5.18 15.34
N ARG A 42 -12.03 6.11 15.76
CA ARG A 42 -10.58 5.93 15.77
C ARG A 42 -10.10 5.82 17.22
N GLU A 43 -9.22 4.86 17.49
CA GLU A 43 -8.50 4.82 18.77
C GLU A 43 -7.23 5.69 18.70
N PRO A 44 -6.88 6.44 19.77
CA PRO A 44 -7.57 6.54 21.06
C PRO A 44 -8.75 7.54 21.08
N SER A 45 -8.79 8.46 20.12
CA SER A 45 -9.85 9.44 19.93
C SER A 45 -10.07 9.68 18.45
N GLY A 46 -11.29 10.09 18.10
CA GLY A 46 -11.63 10.47 16.74
C GLY A 46 -12.92 9.81 16.28
N LEU A 47 -13.73 10.60 15.60
CA LEU A 47 -14.92 10.15 14.91
C LEU A 47 -14.84 10.60 13.46
N MET A 48 -15.05 9.67 12.54
CA MET A 48 -15.16 9.95 11.12
C MET A 48 -16.55 9.53 10.64
N ILE A 49 -17.21 10.43 9.93
CA ILE A 49 -18.47 10.18 9.25
C ILE A 49 -18.39 10.62 7.80
N TRP A 50 -18.84 9.77 6.89
CA TRP A 50 -18.71 10.04 5.47
C TRP A 50 -19.86 9.46 4.64
N THR A 51 -20.01 10.02 3.44
CA THR A 51 -20.85 9.47 2.38
C THR A 51 -20.12 9.53 1.05
N SER A 52 -20.48 8.65 0.12
CA SER A 52 -19.90 8.66 -1.23
C SER A 52 -20.31 9.92 -1.98
N ASN A 53 -19.41 10.42 -2.83
CA ASN A 53 -19.73 11.51 -3.73
C ASN A 53 -20.89 11.12 -4.65
N SER A 54 -21.78 12.07 -4.91
CA SER A 54 -22.90 11.96 -5.81
C SER A 54 -23.17 13.33 -6.42
N PRO A 55 -23.56 13.42 -7.71
CA PRO A 55 -23.93 14.69 -8.33
C PRO A 55 -25.15 15.36 -7.65
N LEU A 56 -25.87 14.62 -6.81
CA LEU A 56 -27.01 15.07 -6.02
C LEU A 56 -26.61 15.58 -4.61
N ILE A 57 -25.31 15.78 -4.35
CA ILE A 57 -24.78 16.25 -3.08
C ILE A 57 -23.78 17.37 -3.37
N GLU A 58 -24.14 18.60 -3.00
CA GLU A 58 -23.22 19.74 -3.01
C GLU A 58 -22.58 19.96 -1.64
N THR A 59 -23.38 19.77 -0.58
CA THR A 59 -22.89 19.83 0.81
C THR A 59 -23.44 18.66 1.60
N PHE A 60 -22.56 18.02 2.36
CA PHE A 60 -22.91 16.97 3.32
C PHE A 60 -22.80 17.52 4.74
N GLY A 61 -23.85 17.35 5.53
CA GLY A 61 -23.91 17.79 6.93
C GLY A 61 -24.25 16.64 7.86
N VAL A 62 -23.83 16.75 9.11
CA VAL A 62 -24.08 15.76 10.16
C VAL A 62 -24.44 16.47 11.45
N GLU A 63 -25.48 15.95 12.10
CA GLU A 63 -25.80 16.23 13.49
C GLU A 63 -25.71 14.92 14.26
N LEU A 64 -24.82 14.88 15.26
CA LEU A 64 -24.48 13.69 16.01
C LEU A 64 -24.35 14.00 17.51
N TYR A 65 -24.84 13.08 18.33
CA TYR A 65 -24.78 13.10 19.78
C TYR A 65 -24.19 11.79 20.29
N VAL A 66 -23.31 11.86 21.29
CA VAL A 66 -22.77 10.70 21.99
C VAL A 66 -23.23 10.77 23.45
N GLY A 67 -23.59 9.62 24.01
CA GLY A 67 -24.06 9.55 25.37
C GLY A 67 -23.92 8.17 25.99
N ARG A 68 -24.05 8.11 27.32
CA ARG A 68 -24.04 6.87 28.09
C ARG A 68 -25.45 6.41 28.40
N GLY A 69 -25.65 5.10 28.29
CA GLY A 69 -26.93 4.46 28.54
C GLY A 69 -27.29 3.49 27.42
N ASN A 70 -28.27 2.63 27.71
CA ASN A 70 -28.78 1.67 26.75
C ASN A 70 -30.02 2.27 26.07
N PRO A 71 -30.05 2.41 24.74
CA PRO A 71 -31.20 2.96 24.01
C PRO A 71 -32.46 2.11 24.16
N CYS A 72 -32.31 0.83 24.51
CA CYS A 72 -33.39 -0.11 24.77
C CYS A 72 -33.55 -0.41 26.28
N GLY A 73 -32.88 0.35 27.15
CA GLY A 73 -32.95 0.17 28.61
C GLY A 73 -34.02 1.06 29.26
N LEU A 74 -34.32 0.77 30.53
CA LEU A 74 -35.23 1.58 31.36
C LEU A 74 -34.66 2.96 31.73
N HIS A 75 -33.34 3.14 31.62
CA HIS A 75 -32.65 4.39 31.98
C HIS A 75 -32.48 5.31 30.76
N LYS A 76 -32.84 6.58 30.93
CA LYS A 76 -32.70 7.63 29.90
C LYS A 76 -31.23 7.84 29.57
N ILE A 77 -30.90 7.91 28.28
CA ILE A 77 -29.55 8.24 27.82
C ILE A 77 -29.22 9.68 28.20
N VAL A 78 -28.03 9.89 28.77
CA VAL A 78 -27.46 11.22 29.01
C VAL A 78 -26.53 11.54 27.85
N TRP A 79 -26.95 12.49 27.00
CA TRP A 79 -26.15 13.00 25.88
C TRP A 79 -25.21 14.09 26.38
N ASP A 80 -23.90 13.89 26.26
CA ASP A 80 -22.88 14.77 26.83
C ASP A 80 -21.90 15.33 25.79
N ARG A 81 -21.88 14.78 24.57
CA ARG A 81 -21.07 15.27 23.44
C ARG A 81 -21.96 15.50 22.22
N LYS A 82 -21.71 16.59 21.50
CA LYS A 82 -22.44 16.98 20.28
C LYS A 82 -21.47 17.35 19.17
N LEU A 83 -21.79 16.94 17.95
CA LEU A 83 -21.13 17.33 16.71
C LEU A 83 -22.18 17.86 15.73
N LEU A 84 -21.99 19.07 15.24
CA LEU A 84 -22.82 19.67 14.20
C LEU A 84 -21.90 20.33 13.18
N LEU A 85 -21.60 19.61 12.09
CA LEU A 85 -20.65 20.04 11.08
C LEU A 85 -21.20 19.77 9.68
N ASN A 86 -20.66 20.49 8.71
CA ASN A 86 -20.90 20.27 7.30
C ASN A 86 -19.60 20.37 6.49
N THR A 87 -19.63 19.85 5.27
CA THR A 87 -18.53 19.93 4.32
C THR A 87 -19.07 19.91 2.89
N SER A 88 -18.48 20.74 2.04
CA SER A 88 -18.65 20.69 0.58
C SER A 88 -17.39 20.14 -0.12
N VAL A 89 -16.36 19.80 0.66
CA VAL A 89 -15.08 19.32 0.12
C VAL A 89 -15.15 17.81 -0.09
N ILE A 90 -14.80 17.39 -1.30
CA ILE A 90 -14.70 15.98 -1.68
C ILE A 90 -13.24 15.55 -1.59
N THR A 91 -12.98 14.50 -0.82
CA THR A 91 -11.67 13.87 -0.68
C THR A 91 -11.79 12.41 -1.05
N ASP A 92 -11.02 11.95 -2.03
CA ASP A 92 -11.03 10.55 -2.49
C ASP A 92 -12.44 10.02 -2.81
N GLY A 93 -13.22 10.83 -3.54
CA GLY A 93 -14.59 10.49 -3.94
C GLY A 93 -15.59 10.41 -2.79
N LYS A 94 -15.31 11.00 -1.62
CA LYS A 94 -16.20 11.03 -0.45
C LYS A 94 -16.30 12.43 0.14
N PHE A 95 -17.46 12.74 0.70
CA PHE A 95 -17.60 13.85 1.64
C PHE A 95 -17.25 13.31 3.03
N ILE A 96 -16.21 13.84 3.65
CA ILE A 96 -15.68 13.35 4.93
C ILE A 96 -15.75 14.46 5.97
N ILE A 97 -16.36 14.16 7.11
CA ILE A 97 -16.32 14.98 8.31
C ILE A 97 -15.56 14.19 9.38
N GLN A 98 -14.48 14.79 9.87
CA GLN A 98 -13.60 14.21 10.88
C GLN A 98 -13.59 15.10 12.12
N ALA A 99 -13.72 14.49 13.29
CA ALA A 99 -13.66 15.15 14.58
C ALA A 99 -12.69 14.39 15.49
N ASP A 100 -11.44 14.86 15.56
CA ASP A 100 -10.34 14.15 16.22
C ASP A 100 -10.42 14.13 17.76
N GLU A 101 -11.11 15.13 18.32
CA GLU A 101 -11.20 15.36 19.76
C GLU A 101 -12.31 14.55 20.43
N ILE A 102 -13.27 14.01 19.65
CA ILE A 102 -14.37 13.23 20.21
C ILE A 102 -13.85 11.83 20.57
N VAL A 103 -13.76 11.57 21.87
CA VAL A 103 -13.56 10.23 22.41
C VAL A 103 -14.90 9.54 22.51
N VAL A 104 -15.04 8.35 21.95
CA VAL A 104 -16.23 7.50 22.08
C VAL A 104 -15.80 6.14 22.64
N GLN A 105 -16.49 5.65 23.66
CA GLN A 105 -16.14 4.40 24.33
C GLN A 105 -17.09 3.26 23.94
N ARG A 106 -16.57 2.03 24.03
CA ARG A 106 -17.39 0.82 23.87
C ARG A 106 -18.54 0.83 24.89
N GLY A 107 -19.74 0.52 24.41
CA GLY A 107 -20.97 0.50 25.23
C GLY A 107 -21.70 1.84 25.31
N GLU A 108 -21.13 2.92 24.78
CA GLU A 108 -21.85 4.19 24.60
C GLU A 108 -22.83 4.11 23.42
N THR A 109 -23.67 5.13 23.28
CA THR A 109 -24.65 5.24 22.20
C THR A 109 -24.41 6.50 21.38
N ILE A 110 -24.51 6.36 20.07
CA ILE A 110 -24.45 7.45 19.10
C ILE A 110 -25.86 7.65 18.52
N LEU A 111 -26.37 8.87 18.59
CA LEU A 111 -27.58 9.32 17.90
C LEU A 111 -27.16 10.28 16.79
N TYR A 112 -27.47 9.97 15.53
CA TYR A 112 -27.05 10.82 14.42
C TYR A 112 -28.11 10.95 13.33
N ARG A 113 -28.07 12.07 12.61
CA ARG A 113 -28.70 12.24 11.31
C ARG A 113 -27.73 12.95 10.37
N TYR A 114 -27.91 12.74 9.07
CA TYR A 114 -27.15 13.46 8.06
C TYR A 114 -28.09 14.33 7.23
N SER A 115 -27.53 15.38 6.66
CA SER A 115 -28.20 16.27 5.71
C SER A 115 -27.41 16.38 4.42
N VAL A 116 -28.13 16.54 3.32
CA VAL A 116 -27.58 16.78 1.99
C VAL A 116 -28.18 18.06 1.46
N PHE A 117 -27.36 18.99 1.00
CA PHE A 117 -27.79 20.17 0.26
C PHE A 117 -27.56 19.94 -1.23
N HIS A 118 -28.54 20.28 -2.05
CA HIS A 118 -28.47 20.26 -3.51
C HIS A 118 -29.54 21.20 -4.08
N GLU A 119 -29.19 22.06 -5.03
CA GLU A 119 -30.12 22.97 -5.72
C GLU A 119 -31.03 23.73 -4.73
N ASP A 120 -30.42 24.41 -3.75
CA ASP A 120 -31.11 25.17 -2.69
C ASP A 120 -32.03 24.37 -1.76
N THR A 121 -32.03 23.04 -1.88
CA THR A 121 -32.86 22.15 -1.07
C THR A 121 -32.01 21.37 -0.07
N VAL A 122 -32.39 21.43 1.20
CA VAL A 122 -31.78 20.61 2.27
C VAL A 122 -32.64 19.38 2.52
N TRP A 123 -32.07 18.21 2.27
CA TRP A 123 -32.64 16.91 2.60
C TRP A 123 -32.04 16.41 3.92
N GLN A 124 -32.86 16.02 4.88
CA GLN A 124 -32.39 15.48 6.17
C GLN A 124 -32.84 14.04 6.35
N SER A 125 -31.94 13.17 6.79
CA SER A 125 -32.30 11.84 7.24
C SER A 125 -33.04 11.90 8.58
N PHE A 126 -33.80 10.85 8.89
CA PHE A 126 -34.22 10.61 10.26
C PHE A 126 -33.02 10.36 11.17
N PHE A 127 -33.22 10.59 12.46
CA PHE A 127 -32.26 10.18 13.47
C PHE A 127 -32.14 8.65 13.51
N ARG A 128 -30.90 8.20 13.62
CA ARG A 128 -30.49 6.81 13.74
C ARG A 128 -29.75 6.65 15.06
N ILE A 129 -29.99 5.53 15.72
CA ILE A 129 -29.32 5.15 16.96
C ILE A 129 -28.35 4.02 16.64
N LEU A 130 -27.12 4.13 17.14
CA LEU A 130 -26.05 3.16 16.99
C LEU A 130 -25.42 2.89 18.35
N SER A 131 -25.49 1.64 18.81
CA SER A 131 -24.74 1.20 19.98
C SER A 131 -23.28 0.99 19.61
N VAL A 132 -22.37 1.51 20.42
CA VAL A 132 -20.94 1.45 20.12
C VAL A 132 -20.38 0.07 20.48
N THR A 133 -20.15 -0.72 19.45
CA THR A 133 -19.54 -2.04 19.51
C THR A 133 -18.08 -1.99 19.03
N ASP A 134 -17.34 -3.05 19.32
CA ASP A 134 -15.89 -3.10 19.10
C ASP A 134 -15.51 -3.01 17.60
N ASP A 135 -16.37 -3.49 16.71
CA ASP A 135 -16.19 -3.50 15.25
C ASP A 135 -16.27 -2.11 14.60
N LEU A 136 -16.78 -1.11 15.31
CA LEU A 136 -16.80 0.28 14.83
C LEU A 136 -15.44 0.96 14.99
N PHE A 137 -14.54 0.40 15.80
CA PHE A 137 -13.23 0.96 16.05
C PHE A 137 -12.25 0.56 14.95
N TYR A 138 -11.83 1.56 14.20
CA TYR A 138 -10.62 1.52 13.42
C TYR A 138 -9.42 1.59 14.35
N ARG A 139 -8.76 0.44 14.45
CA ARG A 139 -7.45 0.29 15.06
C ARG A 139 -6.48 0.09 13.91
N PRO A 140 -5.75 1.15 13.51
CA PRO A 140 -4.61 0.93 12.64
C PRO A 140 -3.71 -0.10 13.34
N GLU A 141 -3.60 -1.31 12.78
CA GLU A 141 -2.69 -2.34 13.28
C GLU A 141 -1.29 -1.74 13.24
N ARG A 142 -0.80 -1.32 14.41
CA ARG A 142 0.47 -0.62 14.59
C ARG A 142 0.50 0.75 13.90
N ASN A 143 0.10 1.78 14.65
CA ASN A 143 0.69 3.11 14.47
C ASN A 143 2.18 3.01 14.81
N VAL A 144 2.98 2.45 13.91
CA VAL A 144 4.41 2.74 13.88
C VAL A 144 4.46 4.22 13.52
N CYS A 145 4.72 5.07 14.51
CA CYS A 145 5.17 6.42 14.22
C CYS A 145 6.37 6.30 13.28
N TYR A 146 6.19 6.66 12.00
CA TYR A 146 7.28 6.75 11.03
C TYR A 146 8.34 7.82 11.42
N SER A 147 8.16 8.52 12.54
CA SER A 147 9.15 9.41 13.13
C SER A 147 10.21 8.70 13.98
N GLN A 148 10.10 7.40 14.23
CA GLN A 148 11.18 6.61 14.84
C GLN A 148 11.29 5.27 14.11
N CYS A 149 12.32 5.12 13.28
CA CYS A 149 12.66 3.86 12.63
C CYS A 149 12.69 2.73 13.67
N PRO A 150 11.85 1.69 13.56
CA PRO A 150 11.97 0.54 14.43
C PRO A 150 13.30 -0.12 14.12
N VAL A 151 14.18 -0.15 15.12
CA VAL A 151 15.26 -1.15 15.19
C VAL A 151 14.59 -2.49 15.56
N GLU A 152 13.62 -2.93 14.76
CA GLU A 152 13.15 -4.30 14.80
C GLU A 152 14.20 -5.13 14.07
N GLN A 153 14.66 -6.19 14.73
CA GLN A 153 15.58 -7.21 14.26
C GLN A 153 15.05 -8.04 13.07
N ASN A 154 14.24 -7.44 12.20
CA ASN A 154 14.00 -7.92 10.87
C ASN A 154 15.18 -7.50 10.03
N ASN A 155 16.11 -8.44 9.83
CA ASN A 155 17.28 -8.30 8.99
C ASN A 155 16.95 -7.42 7.75
N PRO A 156 17.42 -6.17 7.66
CA PRO A 156 17.06 -5.25 6.56
C PRO A 156 17.45 -5.84 5.20
N HIS A 157 18.39 -6.79 5.20
CA HIS A 157 18.73 -7.59 4.03
C HIS A 157 17.57 -8.47 3.54
N MET A 158 16.65 -8.92 4.39
CA MET A 158 15.53 -9.80 3.99
C MET A 158 14.45 -9.04 3.20
N GLY A 159 14.09 -7.83 3.65
CA GLY A 159 13.16 -6.96 2.93
C GLY A 159 13.73 -6.52 1.58
N ALA A 160 14.99 -6.08 1.58
CA ALA A 160 15.71 -5.70 0.36
C ALA A 160 15.90 -6.89 -0.59
N ALA A 161 16.23 -8.08 -0.08
CA ALA A 161 16.36 -9.30 -0.89
C ALA A 161 15.01 -9.71 -1.50
N ARG A 162 13.92 -9.64 -0.75
CA ARG A 162 12.58 -9.94 -1.26
C ARG A 162 12.16 -8.95 -2.35
N LEU A 163 12.46 -7.66 -2.18
CA LEU A 163 12.18 -6.65 -3.19
C LEU A 163 13.05 -6.86 -4.43
N LYS A 164 14.34 -7.19 -4.26
CA LYS A 164 15.25 -7.55 -5.35
C LYS A 164 14.67 -8.70 -6.17
N ASP A 165 14.21 -9.77 -5.53
CA ASP A 165 13.61 -10.93 -6.19
C ASP A 165 12.32 -10.58 -6.96
N ILE A 166 11.46 -9.74 -6.39
CA ILE A 166 10.25 -9.27 -7.07
C ILE A 166 10.61 -8.45 -8.30
N LEU A 167 11.56 -7.53 -8.17
CA LEU A 167 12.00 -6.68 -9.28
C LEU A 167 12.65 -7.51 -10.38
N GLU A 168 13.51 -8.47 -10.05
CA GLU A 168 14.12 -9.39 -11.02
C GLU A 168 13.06 -10.12 -11.84
N ARG A 169 12.07 -10.73 -11.17
CA ARG A 169 10.97 -11.42 -11.87
C ARG A 169 10.11 -10.49 -12.73
N LYS A 170 9.96 -9.23 -12.33
CA LYS A 170 9.18 -8.25 -13.11
C LYS A 170 9.97 -7.76 -14.32
N ILE A 171 11.26 -7.49 -14.17
CA ILE A 171 12.16 -7.10 -15.26
C ILE A 171 12.20 -8.23 -16.30
N GLU A 172 12.37 -9.48 -15.90
CA GLU A 172 12.38 -10.62 -16.83
C GLU A 172 11.05 -10.75 -17.60
N LYS A 173 9.92 -10.49 -16.94
CA LYS A 173 8.59 -10.48 -17.61
C LYS A 173 8.40 -9.33 -18.57
N CYS A 174 8.97 -8.15 -18.27
CA CYS A 174 8.77 -6.94 -19.06
C CYS A 174 9.78 -6.80 -20.20
N ALA A 175 11.06 -7.08 -19.95
CA ALA A 175 12.14 -6.94 -20.92
C ALA A 175 12.25 -8.15 -21.88
N GLY A 176 11.65 -9.30 -21.52
CA GLY A 176 11.63 -10.48 -22.39
C GLY A 176 13.02 -10.92 -22.85
N LEU A 177 13.13 -11.39 -24.10
CA LEU A 177 14.39 -11.81 -24.76
C LEU A 177 15.30 -10.64 -25.17
N GLN A 178 14.89 -9.38 -25.00
CA GLN A 178 15.61 -8.23 -25.55
C GLN A 178 16.72 -7.70 -24.64
N ALA A 179 16.63 -7.92 -23.32
CA ALA A 179 17.67 -7.48 -22.39
C ALA A 179 18.65 -8.62 -22.08
N SER A 180 19.92 -8.44 -22.45
CA SER A 180 21.01 -9.34 -22.15
C SER A 180 21.66 -8.98 -20.81
N LYS A 181 22.34 -9.96 -20.20
CA LYS A 181 23.14 -9.75 -18.98
C LYS A 181 24.58 -9.33 -19.29
N HIS A 182 24.87 -8.95 -20.53
CA HIS A 182 26.21 -8.63 -21.00
C HIS A 182 26.50 -7.14 -20.89
N LEU A 183 27.77 -6.85 -20.65
CA LEU A 183 28.37 -5.53 -20.60
C LEU A 183 29.73 -5.59 -21.30
N LEU A 184 30.22 -4.44 -21.73
CA LEU A 184 31.51 -4.31 -22.42
C LEU A 184 32.35 -3.23 -21.74
N PHE A 185 33.61 -3.55 -21.43
CA PHE A 185 34.64 -2.53 -21.22
C PHE A 185 35.34 -2.27 -22.55
N PRO A 186 35.17 -1.08 -23.16
CA PRO A 186 35.87 -0.71 -24.37
C PRO A 186 37.38 -0.68 -24.12
N LEU A 187 38.11 -1.45 -24.91
CA LEU A 187 39.56 -1.48 -24.87
C LEU A 187 40.06 -1.98 -26.22
N GLU A 188 40.53 -1.06 -27.06
CA GLU A 188 41.08 -1.41 -28.36
C GLU A 188 42.30 -2.32 -28.19
N ASN A 189 42.36 -3.39 -29.01
CA ASN A 189 43.41 -4.40 -28.93
C ASN A 189 43.52 -5.05 -27.52
N ALA A 190 42.39 -5.30 -26.84
CA ALA A 190 42.36 -5.92 -25.52
C ALA A 190 43.20 -7.20 -25.44
N ASN A 191 43.25 -7.99 -26.51
CA ASN A 191 44.08 -9.20 -26.62
C ASN A 191 45.59 -8.98 -26.43
N LYS A 192 46.11 -7.75 -26.57
CA LYS A 192 47.52 -7.42 -26.33
C LYS A 192 47.78 -6.99 -24.89
N PHE A 193 46.76 -6.52 -24.17
CA PHE A 193 46.90 -5.88 -22.86
C PHE A 193 46.30 -6.69 -21.71
N VAL A 194 45.40 -7.62 -22.02
CA VAL A 194 44.64 -8.40 -21.05
C VAL A 194 44.96 -9.87 -21.21
N ALA A 195 45.72 -10.41 -20.25
CA ALA A 195 46.07 -11.83 -20.22
C ALA A 195 44.93 -12.72 -19.70
N ASP A 196 44.24 -12.26 -18.65
CA ASP A 196 43.03 -12.92 -18.13
C ASP A 196 41.86 -11.92 -18.06
N PRO A 197 40.85 -12.08 -18.93
CA PRO A 197 39.65 -11.24 -18.95
C PRO A 197 38.92 -11.18 -17.62
N LEU A 198 38.82 -12.31 -16.92
CA LEU A 198 38.04 -12.36 -15.68
C LEU A 198 38.75 -11.57 -14.58
N THR A 199 40.04 -11.81 -14.38
CA THR A 199 40.85 -11.05 -13.41
C THR A 199 40.84 -9.55 -13.74
N TYR A 200 40.93 -9.18 -15.03
CA TYR A 200 40.86 -7.78 -15.45
C TYR A 200 39.57 -7.08 -14.99
N ILE A 201 38.41 -7.71 -15.20
CA ILE A 201 37.12 -7.17 -14.77
C ILE A 201 37.03 -7.08 -13.25
N GLN A 202 37.46 -8.14 -12.54
CA GLN A 202 37.44 -8.18 -11.08
C GLN A 202 38.31 -7.06 -10.49
N ASP A 203 39.48 -6.81 -11.06
CA ASP A 203 40.37 -5.73 -10.61
C ASP A 203 39.77 -4.35 -10.87
N LYS A 204 39.11 -4.14 -12.00
CA LYS A 204 38.34 -2.90 -12.27
C LYS A 204 37.23 -2.69 -11.25
N PHE A 205 36.47 -3.73 -10.91
CA PHE A 205 35.41 -3.64 -9.91
C PHE A 205 35.97 -3.38 -8.50
N ARG A 206 37.16 -3.89 -8.17
CA ARG A 206 37.81 -3.64 -6.87
C ARG A 206 38.25 -2.20 -6.68
N GLN A 207 38.56 -1.49 -7.77
CA GLN A 207 38.95 -0.07 -7.74
C GLN A 207 37.79 0.84 -7.35
N VAL A 208 36.55 0.45 -7.65
CA VAL A 208 35.34 1.21 -7.31
C VAL A 208 34.70 0.63 -6.05
N GLU A 209 34.70 1.39 -4.95
CA GLU A 209 34.24 0.91 -3.64
C GLU A 209 32.81 0.33 -3.67
N SER A 210 31.90 0.99 -4.39
CA SER A 210 30.49 0.56 -4.54
C SER A 210 30.32 -0.72 -5.36
N LEU A 211 31.30 -1.10 -6.19
CA LEU A 211 31.23 -2.28 -7.07
C LEU A 211 31.95 -3.51 -6.51
N ARG A 212 32.78 -3.35 -5.46
CA ARG A 212 33.44 -4.47 -4.76
C ARG A 212 32.49 -5.63 -4.42
N PRO A 213 31.25 -5.41 -3.93
CA PRO A 213 30.34 -6.50 -3.63
C PRO A 213 29.83 -7.29 -4.86
N LEU A 214 30.09 -6.81 -6.08
CA LEU A 214 29.66 -7.42 -7.33
C LEU A 214 30.76 -8.22 -8.03
N VAL A 215 31.99 -8.24 -7.50
CA VAL A 215 33.14 -8.96 -8.08
C VAL A 215 32.81 -10.42 -8.35
N ASP A 216 32.19 -11.09 -7.38
CA ASP A 216 31.81 -12.52 -7.49
C ASP A 216 30.53 -12.76 -8.32
N ASN A 217 29.85 -11.68 -8.74
CA ASN A 217 28.65 -11.77 -9.58
C ASN A 217 28.98 -11.74 -11.08
N VAL A 218 30.25 -11.59 -11.46
CA VAL A 218 30.72 -11.77 -12.84
C VAL A 218 30.81 -13.27 -13.13
N VAL A 219 30.06 -13.75 -14.13
CA VAL A 219 29.94 -15.19 -14.42
C VAL A 219 30.92 -15.64 -15.49
N THR A 220 31.06 -14.84 -16.55
CA THR A 220 31.98 -15.10 -17.66
C THR A 220 32.58 -13.78 -18.13
N ALA A 221 33.80 -13.83 -18.66
CA ALA A 221 34.48 -12.71 -19.28
C ALA A 221 35.29 -13.22 -20.47
N ASP A 222 35.19 -12.52 -21.60
CA ASP A 222 35.75 -12.93 -22.87
C ASP A 222 36.42 -11.73 -23.56
N LEU A 223 37.49 -11.99 -24.29
CA LEU A 223 38.13 -10.99 -25.13
C LEU A 223 37.34 -10.79 -26.41
N THR A 224 37.16 -9.54 -26.78
CA THR A 224 36.64 -9.14 -28.08
C THR A 224 37.63 -8.18 -28.73
N ASN A 225 37.49 -7.95 -30.04
CA ASN A 225 38.36 -6.99 -30.75
C ASN A 225 38.20 -5.56 -30.21
N ASN A 226 37.04 -5.25 -29.64
CA ASN A 226 36.66 -3.91 -29.21
C ASN A 226 36.72 -3.74 -27.68
N GLY A 227 37.18 -4.76 -26.94
CA GLY A 227 37.23 -4.68 -25.49
C GLY A 227 37.09 -6.02 -24.78
N VAL A 228 36.78 -5.94 -23.49
CA VAL A 228 36.53 -7.10 -22.63
C VAL A 228 35.03 -7.19 -22.37
N GLY A 229 34.39 -8.20 -22.95
CA GLY A 229 32.97 -8.49 -22.74
C GLY A 229 32.80 -9.34 -21.50
N PHE A 230 31.76 -9.09 -20.70
CA PHE A 230 31.51 -9.87 -19.50
C PHE A 230 30.02 -10.00 -19.19
N ARG A 231 29.65 -11.07 -18.49
CA ARG A 231 28.28 -11.40 -18.16
C ARG A 231 28.04 -11.34 -16.66
N MET A 232 27.02 -10.59 -16.25
CA MET A 232 26.58 -10.54 -14.86
C MET A 232 25.61 -11.67 -14.53
N ARG A 233 25.54 -12.05 -13.25
CA ARG A 233 24.65 -13.10 -12.75
C ARG A 233 23.17 -12.78 -13.00
N THR A 234 22.75 -11.55 -12.72
CA THR A 234 21.39 -11.06 -12.93
C THR A 234 21.35 -9.75 -13.71
N LEU A 235 20.19 -9.42 -14.29
CA LEU A 235 19.97 -8.12 -14.95
C LEU A 235 20.09 -6.96 -13.96
N ILE A 236 19.66 -7.16 -12.71
CA ILE A 236 19.85 -6.15 -11.66
C ILE A 236 21.35 -5.94 -11.39
N ASP A 237 22.16 -6.99 -11.39
CA ASP A 237 23.61 -6.83 -11.19
C ASP A 237 24.25 -6.07 -12.36
N LYS A 238 23.78 -6.26 -13.60
CA LYS A 238 24.14 -5.40 -14.75
C LYS A 238 23.77 -3.93 -14.52
N PHE A 239 22.53 -3.63 -14.14
CA PHE A 239 22.09 -2.26 -13.89
C PHE A 239 22.86 -1.60 -12.74
N LYS A 240 23.22 -2.35 -11.70
CA LYS A 240 24.08 -1.85 -10.63
C LYS A 240 25.45 -1.45 -11.14
N VAL A 241 26.06 -2.23 -12.04
CA VAL A 241 27.37 -1.88 -12.62
C VAL A 241 27.28 -0.58 -13.39
N LEU A 242 26.26 -0.43 -14.24
CA LEU A 242 26.04 0.78 -15.03
C LEU A 242 25.79 2.03 -14.15
N GLU A 243 24.98 1.89 -13.10
CA GLU A 243 24.63 3.02 -12.24
C GLU A 243 25.72 3.37 -11.23
N LEU A 244 26.26 2.38 -10.51
CA LEU A 244 27.27 2.61 -9.47
C LEU A 244 28.66 2.87 -10.05
N GLY A 245 28.93 2.36 -11.26
CA GLY A 245 30.14 2.63 -12.02
C GLY A 245 30.05 3.91 -12.86
N LYS A 246 28.89 4.57 -12.90
CA LYS A 246 28.69 5.78 -13.69
C LYS A 246 29.73 6.83 -13.31
N TYR A 247 30.41 7.39 -14.32
CA TYR A 247 31.52 8.35 -14.20
C TYR A 247 32.83 7.81 -13.61
N GLN A 248 32.90 6.55 -13.20
CA GLN A 248 34.12 5.91 -12.66
C GLN A 248 34.65 4.80 -13.55
N LEU A 249 33.77 4.16 -14.31
CA LEU A 249 34.09 3.12 -15.26
C LEU A 249 33.41 3.41 -16.60
N ASP A 250 34.18 3.29 -17.67
CA ASP A 250 33.67 3.39 -19.04
C ASP A 250 33.08 2.03 -19.45
N VAL A 251 31.99 1.60 -18.82
CA VAL A 251 31.28 0.37 -19.19
C VAL A 251 30.12 0.71 -20.11
N ILE A 252 30.02 -0.01 -21.23
CA ILE A 252 28.94 0.15 -22.21
C ILE A 252 27.94 -1.00 -22.08
N ASP A 253 26.67 -0.65 -22.21
CA ASP A 253 25.58 -1.61 -22.40
C ASP A 253 25.41 -1.89 -23.91
N PRO A 254 25.72 -3.10 -24.40
CA PRO A 254 25.54 -3.44 -25.81
C PRO A 254 24.06 -3.47 -26.24
N ASP A 255 23.12 -3.57 -25.30
CA ASP A 255 21.69 -3.59 -25.62
C ASP A 255 21.14 -2.17 -25.88
N ALA A 256 21.86 -1.13 -25.43
CA ALA A 256 21.41 0.27 -25.52
C ALA A 256 21.40 0.81 -26.95
N ASP A 257 22.08 0.15 -27.88
CA ASP A 257 22.35 0.64 -29.24
C ASP A 257 21.38 0.11 -30.32
N SER A 258 20.30 -0.56 -29.92
CA SER A 258 19.31 -1.09 -30.88
C SER A 258 18.21 -0.10 -31.30
N THR A 259 18.31 1.18 -30.91
CA THR A 259 17.28 2.21 -31.20
C THR A 259 17.75 3.45 -31.97
N GLU A 260 18.98 3.50 -32.49
CA GLU A 260 19.43 4.60 -33.37
C GLU A 260 20.11 4.10 -34.66
N GLU A 261 19.35 3.48 -35.57
CA GLU A 261 19.66 3.53 -37.02
C GLU A 261 18.48 3.02 -37.87
N ALA A 262 17.49 3.88 -38.08
CA ALA A 262 16.56 3.77 -39.20
C ALA A 262 15.89 5.13 -39.47
N THR A 263 16.66 6.13 -39.88
CA THR A 263 16.09 7.22 -40.68
C THR A 263 17.17 7.90 -41.51
N THR A 264 16.95 7.84 -42.82
CA THR A 264 17.44 8.78 -43.85
C THR A 264 18.75 8.42 -44.56
N ILE A 265 18.72 7.40 -45.41
CA ILE A 265 19.27 7.54 -46.78
C ILE A 265 18.28 6.93 -47.77
N GLN A 266 17.38 7.75 -48.29
CA GLN A 266 16.86 7.67 -49.65
C GLN A 266 16.08 8.95 -49.91
N ASN A 267 16.68 9.87 -50.64
CA ASN A 267 15.97 10.59 -51.70
C ASN A 267 16.99 11.02 -52.76
N VAL A 268 16.57 10.68 -53.98
CA VAL A 268 17.09 11.05 -55.30
C VAL A 268 17.26 12.56 -55.43
#